data_AF-A0A842ND38-F1
#
_entry.id   AF-A0A842ND38-F1
#
_cell.length_a   1.000
_cell.length_b   1.000
_cell.length_c   1.000
_cell.angle_alpha   90.00
_cell.angle_beta   90.00
_cell.angle_gamma   90.00
#
_symmetry.space_group_name_H-M   'P 1'
#
loop_
_entity.id
_entity.type
_entity.pdbx_description
1 polymer ?
#
loop_
_entity_poly.entity_id
_entity_poly.type
_entity_poly.pdbx_seq_one_letter_code
_entity_poly.pdbx_strand_id
1 'polypeptide(L)'
;MSLDKTKIGIVFLGIIIGGVLGVAGSYRYYTPIVLDYTSDIADKSSEISILVTDAEAQTIRYDELESDYNSLTGQHETLENNYESLTDDYESLESEYSVLMNNYASISEQYYELTDDYQDLESDYNTLDSEKRTLQTQYDTNLDRLGSLSEDVLNFKEITDSLRNLEISFERVLCEAEVDKIATIVTDITDPDSTWTSYYAIYNYVNENVDYAKDAEIVCIDSYSYVTIQGSRYLTGFSTGTSRNQIQTPEYTLEYEQGDCDDHAILIYAMIKYYLFNIYGTNYRDYIMSIEFSDGGAHLAVLIPVVNGNMCILDSAGNYYTNRRGYIASKTVSNEFYTYQDHWSENGEITRIQLYRVDMPDGDFTLEADGTIEDIISYLESEFD
;
A
#
# COMPACT_ATOMS: atom_id res chain seq x y z
N MET A 1 -44.84 -128.80 -18.93
CA MET A 1 -44.67 -129.87 -19.94
C MET A 1 -45.26 -131.16 -19.38
N SER A 2 -46.34 -131.63 -20.01
CA SER A 2 -47.20 -132.74 -19.57
C SER A 2 -46.42 -134.05 -19.49
N LEU A 3 -46.21 -134.56 -18.27
CA LEU A 3 -45.77 -135.94 -18.04
C LEU A 3 -46.84 -136.90 -18.58
N ASP A 4 -46.61 -137.45 -19.76
CA ASP A 4 -47.40 -138.55 -20.32
C ASP A 4 -47.15 -139.81 -19.46
N LYS A 5 -48.10 -140.06 -18.55
CA LYS A 5 -48.09 -141.17 -17.58
C LYS A 5 -48.20 -142.56 -18.24
N THR A 6 -48.31 -142.64 -19.56
CA THR A 6 -48.56 -143.90 -20.28
C THR A 6 -47.30 -144.76 -20.45
N LYS A 7 -46.09 -144.19 -20.33
CA LYS A 7 -44.82 -144.94 -20.55
C LYS A 7 -44.21 -145.60 -19.30
N ILE A 8 -44.77 -145.39 -18.11
CA ILE A 8 -44.23 -145.90 -16.84
C ILE A 8 -44.87 -147.25 -16.42
N GLY A 9 -46.01 -147.63 -17.00
CA GLY A 9 -46.83 -148.77 -16.55
C GLY A 9 -46.42 -150.19 -16.96
N ILE A 10 -45.40 -150.40 -17.81
CA ILE A 10 -45.06 -151.74 -18.35
C ILE A 10 -43.71 -152.30 -17.83
N VAL A 11 -42.98 -151.57 -16.97
CA VAL A 11 -41.58 -151.90 -16.68
C VAL A 11 -41.34 -152.90 -15.53
N PHE A 12 -42.36 -153.38 -14.80
CA PHE A 12 -42.14 -154.39 -13.74
C PHE A 12 -42.98 -155.68 -13.81
N LEU A 13 -43.57 -156.03 -14.96
CA LEU A 13 -44.06 -157.41 -15.21
C LEU A 13 -43.12 -158.26 -16.09
N GLY A 14 -42.08 -157.66 -16.67
CA GLY A 14 -41.23 -158.28 -17.69
C GLY A 14 -39.88 -158.87 -17.24
N ILE A 15 -39.66 -159.10 -15.93
CA ILE A 15 -38.38 -159.66 -15.42
C ILE A 15 -38.48 -161.16 -15.03
N ILE A 16 -39.62 -161.84 -15.19
CA ILE A 16 -39.75 -163.24 -14.75
C ILE A 16 -39.45 -164.31 -15.82
N ILE A 17 -39.53 -164.09 -17.14
CA ILE A 17 -39.36 -165.22 -18.10
C ILE A 17 -38.67 -164.82 -19.40
N GLY A 18 -37.34 -165.01 -19.49
CA GLY A 18 -36.58 -164.99 -20.75
C GLY A 18 -35.09 -164.65 -20.60
N GLY A 19 -34.23 -165.65 -20.38
CA GLY A 19 -32.79 -165.50 -20.11
C GLY A 19 -31.95 -164.89 -21.26
N VAL A 20 -30.75 -164.40 -20.87
CA VAL A 20 -29.53 -163.96 -21.61
C VAL A 20 -29.68 -163.22 -22.96
N LEU A 21 -30.56 -163.64 -23.86
CA LEU A 21 -30.91 -162.93 -25.10
C LEU A 21 -31.75 -161.65 -24.83
N GLY A 22 -32.56 -161.64 -23.78
CA GLY A 22 -33.38 -160.48 -23.39
C GLY A 22 -32.57 -159.28 -22.86
N VAL A 23 -31.40 -159.53 -22.27
CA VAL A 23 -30.49 -158.48 -21.75
C VAL A 23 -29.85 -157.67 -22.89
N ALA A 24 -29.56 -158.32 -24.03
CA ALA A 24 -29.10 -157.63 -25.24
C ALA A 24 -30.22 -156.82 -25.91
N GLY A 25 -31.46 -157.30 -25.86
CA GLY A 25 -32.64 -156.62 -26.41
C GLY A 25 -33.11 -155.43 -25.57
N SER A 26 -33.10 -155.55 -24.24
CA SER A 26 -33.42 -154.45 -23.33
C SER A 26 -32.35 -153.36 -23.39
N TYR A 27 -31.05 -153.71 -23.51
CA TYR A 27 -30.00 -152.73 -23.82
C TYR A 27 -30.34 -152.00 -25.13
N ARG A 28 -30.58 -152.72 -26.25
CA ARG A 28 -30.92 -152.12 -27.56
C ARG A 28 -32.18 -151.22 -27.56
N TYR A 29 -33.13 -151.46 -26.67
CA TYR A 29 -34.38 -150.69 -26.56
C TYR A 29 -34.26 -149.47 -25.63
N TYR A 30 -33.60 -149.62 -24.47
CA TYR A 30 -33.51 -148.56 -23.47
C TYR A 30 -32.33 -147.59 -23.71
N THR A 31 -31.23 -148.02 -24.33
CA THR A 31 -30.11 -147.11 -24.63
C THR A 31 -30.52 -145.90 -25.49
N PRO A 32 -31.29 -146.03 -26.60
CA PRO A 32 -31.69 -144.87 -27.39
C PRO A 32 -32.65 -143.94 -26.64
N ILE A 33 -33.55 -144.46 -25.80
CA ILE A 33 -34.46 -143.64 -24.98
C ILE A 33 -33.69 -142.88 -23.89
N VAL A 34 -32.76 -143.55 -23.20
CA VAL A 34 -31.91 -142.89 -22.19
C VAL A 34 -30.98 -141.89 -22.85
N LEU A 35 -30.44 -142.17 -24.05
CA LEU A 35 -29.65 -141.23 -24.87
C LEU A 35 -30.47 -140.01 -25.29
N ASP A 36 -31.73 -140.21 -25.68
CA ASP A 36 -32.67 -139.13 -26.06
C ASP A 36 -32.98 -138.22 -24.87
N TYR A 37 -33.34 -138.80 -23.71
CA TYR A 37 -33.56 -138.02 -22.49
C TYR A 37 -32.29 -137.34 -21.96
N THR A 38 -31.13 -137.99 -22.08
CA THR A 38 -29.85 -137.35 -21.70
C THR A 38 -29.44 -136.25 -22.67
N SER A 39 -29.77 -136.38 -23.97
CA SER A 39 -29.62 -135.32 -24.97
C SER A 39 -30.54 -134.14 -24.65
N ASP A 40 -31.83 -134.38 -24.40
CA ASP A 40 -32.80 -133.34 -24.05
C ASP A 40 -32.43 -132.60 -22.75
N ILE A 41 -31.93 -133.33 -21.74
CA ILE A 41 -31.44 -132.74 -20.49
C ILE A 41 -30.15 -131.94 -20.72
N ALA A 42 -29.27 -132.41 -21.60
CA ALA A 42 -28.06 -131.70 -21.97
C ALA A 42 -28.38 -130.41 -22.74
N ASP A 43 -29.30 -130.46 -23.71
CA ASP A 43 -29.75 -129.31 -24.49
C ASP A 43 -30.45 -128.28 -23.61
N LYS A 44 -31.36 -128.71 -22.72
CA LYS A 44 -32.00 -127.82 -21.73
C LYS A 44 -31.01 -127.27 -20.70
N SER A 45 -30.01 -128.05 -20.29
CA SER A 45 -28.95 -127.54 -19.41
C SER A 45 -28.11 -126.48 -20.12
N SER A 46 -27.84 -126.66 -21.41
CA SER A 46 -27.15 -125.67 -22.24
C SER A 46 -27.98 -124.40 -22.41
N GLU A 47 -29.29 -124.53 -22.67
CA GLU A 47 -30.21 -123.40 -22.79
C GLU A 47 -30.34 -122.62 -21.46
N ILE A 48 -30.48 -123.34 -20.34
CA ILE A 48 -30.49 -122.74 -18.99
C ILE A 48 -29.15 -122.04 -18.72
N SER A 49 -28.02 -122.64 -19.11
CA SER A 49 -26.70 -122.02 -18.93
C SER A 49 -26.58 -120.71 -19.70
N ILE A 50 -27.07 -120.65 -20.94
CA ILE A 50 -27.06 -119.44 -21.77
C ILE A 50 -27.96 -118.37 -21.13
N LEU A 51 -29.17 -118.73 -20.72
CA LEU A 51 -30.10 -117.80 -20.07
C LEU A 51 -29.55 -117.25 -18.74
N VAL A 52 -28.84 -118.07 -17.97
CA VAL A 52 -28.16 -117.62 -16.74
C VAL A 52 -27.06 -116.62 -17.08
N THR A 53 -26.21 -116.91 -18.09
CA THR A 53 -25.16 -115.97 -18.52
C THR A 53 -25.73 -114.66 -19.07
N ASP A 54 -26.81 -114.70 -19.84
CA ASP A 54 -27.49 -113.50 -20.33
C ASP A 54 -28.13 -112.69 -19.19
N ALA A 55 -28.74 -113.36 -18.21
CA ALA A 55 -29.29 -112.71 -17.03
C ALA A 55 -28.19 -112.03 -16.19
N GLU A 56 -27.05 -112.70 -15.98
CA GLU A 56 -25.88 -112.14 -15.30
C GLU A 56 -25.32 -110.92 -16.06
N ALA A 57 -25.20 -111.01 -17.40
CA ALA A 57 -24.77 -109.89 -18.23
C ALA A 57 -25.76 -108.71 -18.19
N GLN A 58 -27.06 -108.99 -18.12
CA GLN A 58 -28.10 -107.98 -17.98
C GLN A 58 -28.08 -107.31 -16.61
N THR A 59 -27.79 -108.05 -15.54
CA THR A 59 -27.57 -107.50 -14.20
C THR A 59 -26.36 -106.57 -14.18
N ILE A 60 -25.21 -106.99 -14.73
CA ILE A 60 -24.02 -106.13 -14.80
C ILE A 60 -24.33 -104.82 -15.55
N ARG A 61 -25.03 -104.91 -16.68
CA ARG A 61 -25.39 -103.75 -17.49
C ARG A 61 -26.40 -102.83 -16.80
N TYR A 62 -27.29 -103.40 -15.99
CA TYR A 62 -28.19 -102.63 -15.13
C TYR A 62 -27.41 -101.88 -14.05
N ASP A 63 -26.48 -102.56 -13.38
CA ASP A 63 -25.65 -101.96 -12.33
C ASP A 63 -24.75 -100.84 -12.89
N GLU A 64 -24.19 -101.02 -14.09
CA GLU A 64 -23.46 -99.97 -14.82
C GLU A 64 -24.35 -98.77 -15.14
N LEU A 65 -25.56 -99.00 -15.67
CA LEU A 65 -26.49 -97.93 -16.00
C LEU A 65 -27.00 -97.19 -14.74
N GLU A 66 -27.21 -97.92 -13.64
CA GLU A 66 -27.56 -97.33 -12.34
C GLU A 66 -26.41 -96.48 -11.80
N SER A 67 -25.15 -96.93 -11.95
CA SER A 67 -23.97 -96.14 -11.60
C SER A 67 -23.86 -94.86 -12.43
N ASP A 68 -24.03 -94.96 -13.75
CA ASP A 68 -24.01 -93.82 -14.67
C ASP A 68 -25.14 -92.83 -14.36
N TYR A 69 -26.35 -93.33 -14.10
CA TYR A 69 -27.50 -92.51 -13.70
C TYR A 69 -27.23 -91.74 -12.40
N ASN A 70 -26.68 -92.42 -11.39
CA ASN A 70 -26.33 -91.79 -10.12
C ASN A 70 -25.21 -90.75 -10.30
N SER A 71 -24.21 -91.02 -11.14
CA SER A 71 -23.15 -90.07 -11.47
C SER A 71 -23.71 -88.83 -12.18
N LEU A 72 -24.59 -89.02 -13.17
CA LEU A 72 -25.22 -87.94 -13.91
C LEU A 72 -26.13 -87.10 -13.02
N THR A 73 -26.85 -87.73 -12.09
CA THR A 73 -27.66 -87.05 -11.08
C THR A 73 -26.80 -86.15 -10.19
N GLY A 74 -25.66 -86.65 -9.68
CA GLY A 74 -24.74 -85.83 -8.89
C GLY A 74 -24.09 -84.69 -9.68
N GLN A 75 -23.79 -84.90 -10.97
CA GLN A 75 -23.32 -83.84 -11.86
C GLN A 75 -24.39 -82.77 -12.11
N HIS A 76 -25.65 -83.18 -12.27
CA HIS A 76 -26.78 -82.26 -12.41
C HIS A 76 -26.95 -81.40 -11.16
N GLU A 77 -26.97 -82.00 -9.97
CA GLU A 77 -27.05 -81.28 -8.69
C GLU A 77 -25.88 -80.29 -8.53
N THR A 78 -24.66 -80.68 -8.92
CA THR A 78 -23.50 -79.78 -8.89
C THR A 78 -23.68 -78.59 -9.84
N LEU A 79 -24.20 -78.84 -11.04
CA LEU A 79 -24.44 -77.78 -12.03
C LEU A 79 -25.55 -76.82 -11.58
N GLU A 80 -26.61 -77.34 -10.96
CA GLU A 80 -27.71 -76.56 -10.41
C GLU A 80 -27.22 -75.62 -9.29
N ASN A 81 -26.44 -76.14 -8.33
CA ASN A 81 -25.82 -75.32 -7.29
C ASN A 81 -24.87 -74.24 -7.85
N ASN A 82 -24.08 -74.57 -8.88
CA ASN A 82 -23.20 -73.60 -9.52
C ASN A 82 -23.98 -72.51 -10.26
N TYR A 83 -25.11 -72.86 -10.86
CA TYR A 83 -26.00 -71.91 -11.54
C TYR A 83 -26.67 -70.96 -10.54
N GLU A 84 -27.13 -71.47 -9.40
CA GLU A 84 -27.66 -70.65 -8.31
C GLU A 84 -26.59 -69.67 -7.79
N SER A 85 -25.38 -70.17 -7.48
CA SER A 85 -24.27 -69.31 -7.04
C SER A 85 -23.91 -68.23 -8.05
N LEU A 86 -23.91 -68.55 -9.35
CA LEU A 86 -23.63 -67.58 -10.40
C LEU A 86 -24.75 -66.53 -10.53
N THR A 87 -25.99 -66.92 -10.27
CA THR A 87 -27.14 -66.02 -10.25
C THR A 87 -27.01 -65.03 -9.09
N ASP A 88 -26.69 -65.52 -7.90
CA ASP A 88 -26.45 -64.69 -6.72
C ASP A 88 -25.29 -63.70 -6.94
N ASP A 89 -24.18 -64.16 -7.52
CA ASP A 89 -23.03 -63.32 -7.87
C ASP A 89 -23.42 -62.22 -8.89
N TYR A 90 -24.24 -62.57 -9.88
CA TYR A 90 -24.73 -61.62 -10.88
C TYR A 90 -25.62 -60.54 -10.25
N GLU A 91 -26.57 -60.92 -9.40
CA GLU A 91 -27.45 -59.98 -8.71
C GLU A 91 -26.66 -59.04 -7.78
N SER A 92 -25.64 -59.57 -7.08
CA SER A 92 -24.74 -58.76 -6.25
C SER A 92 -23.97 -57.74 -7.10
N LEU A 93 -23.41 -58.16 -8.24
CA LEU A 93 -22.65 -57.28 -9.13
C LEU A 93 -23.55 -56.21 -9.76
N GLU A 94 -24.78 -56.54 -10.14
CA GLU A 94 -25.75 -55.58 -10.67
C GLU A 94 -26.09 -54.49 -9.63
N SER A 95 -26.27 -54.90 -8.36
CA SER A 95 -26.50 -53.99 -7.24
C SER A 95 -25.31 -53.05 -7.01
N GLU A 96 -24.09 -53.59 -6.97
CA GLU A 96 -22.85 -52.81 -6.83
C GLU A 96 -22.67 -51.80 -7.98
N TYR A 97 -22.96 -52.22 -9.22
CA TYR A 97 -22.91 -51.35 -10.39
C TYR A 97 -23.91 -50.19 -10.28
N SER A 98 -25.13 -50.45 -9.82
CA SER A 98 -26.15 -49.42 -9.60
C SER A 98 -25.71 -48.39 -8.54
N VAL A 99 -25.12 -48.85 -7.43
CA VAL A 99 -24.55 -47.97 -6.40
C VAL A 99 -23.42 -47.12 -6.97
N LEU A 100 -22.52 -47.72 -7.76
CA LEU A 100 -21.40 -47.01 -8.38
C LEU A 100 -21.88 -45.91 -9.35
N MET A 101 -22.91 -46.19 -10.15
CA MET A 101 -23.50 -45.21 -11.07
C MET A 101 -24.12 -44.02 -10.34
N ASN A 102 -24.81 -44.25 -9.22
CA ASN A 102 -25.37 -43.18 -8.39
C ASN A 102 -24.27 -42.32 -7.74
N ASN A 103 -23.21 -42.96 -7.24
CA ASN A 103 -22.06 -42.25 -6.69
C ASN A 103 -21.37 -41.39 -7.76
N TYR A 104 -21.19 -41.92 -8.97
CA TYR A 104 -20.62 -41.18 -10.10
C TYR A 104 -21.46 -39.94 -10.43
N ALA A 105 -22.79 -40.07 -10.51
CA ALA A 105 -23.69 -38.95 -10.78
C ALA A 105 -23.56 -37.86 -9.69
N SER A 106 -23.55 -38.25 -8.41
CA SER A 106 -23.42 -37.31 -7.30
C SER A 106 -22.07 -36.57 -7.29
N ILE A 107 -20.97 -37.29 -7.55
CA ILE A 107 -19.64 -36.66 -7.65
C ILE A 107 -19.57 -35.70 -8.84
N SER A 108 -20.19 -36.06 -9.97
CA SER A 108 -20.23 -35.19 -11.14
C SER A 108 -20.99 -33.88 -10.87
N GLU A 109 -22.08 -33.94 -10.10
CA GLU A 109 -22.84 -32.74 -9.70
C GLU A 109 -22.02 -31.84 -8.78
N GLN A 110 -21.41 -32.41 -7.73
CA GLN A 110 -20.51 -31.68 -6.82
C GLN A 110 -19.32 -31.04 -7.55
N TYR A 111 -18.80 -31.70 -8.60
CA TYR A 111 -17.73 -31.14 -9.42
C TYR A 111 -18.16 -29.87 -10.16
N TYR A 112 -19.38 -29.84 -10.71
CA TYR A 112 -19.90 -28.66 -11.39
C TYR A 112 -20.20 -27.53 -10.41
N GLU A 113 -20.81 -27.83 -9.26
CA GLU A 113 -21.03 -26.84 -8.19
C GLU A 113 -19.71 -26.21 -7.75
N LEU A 114 -18.68 -27.03 -7.49
CA LEU A 114 -17.35 -26.52 -7.12
C LEU A 114 -16.69 -25.69 -8.23
N THR A 115 -16.98 -26.02 -9.50
CA THR A 115 -16.48 -25.26 -10.64
C THR A 115 -17.14 -23.88 -10.72
N ASP A 116 -18.44 -23.80 -10.47
CA ASP A 116 -19.18 -22.54 -10.44
C ASP A 116 -18.73 -21.68 -9.24
N ASP A 117 -18.62 -22.27 -8.04
CA ASP A 117 -18.09 -21.60 -6.85
C ASP A 117 -16.68 -21.03 -7.07
N TYR A 118 -15.83 -21.75 -7.81
CA TYR A 118 -14.48 -21.29 -8.15
C TYR A 118 -14.51 -20.07 -9.09
N GLN A 119 -15.40 -20.08 -10.09
CA GLN A 119 -15.54 -18.96 -11.02
C GLN A 119 -16.06 -17.70 -10.31
N ASP A 120 -17.02 -17.86 -9.41
CA ASP A 120 -17.53 -16.76 -8.58
C ASP A 120 -16.41 -16.18 -7.70
N LEU A 121 -15.63 -17.03 -7.04
CA LEU A 121 -14.50 -16.60 -6.22
C LEU A 121 -13.41 -15.88 -7.04
N GLU A 122 -13.13 -16.34 -8.25
CA GLU A 122 -12.19 -15.68 -9.17
C GLU A 122 -12.71 -14.29 -9.59
N SER A 123 -14.01 -14.15 -9.85
CA SER A 123 -14.65 -12.88 -10.16
C SER A 123 -14.57 -11.89 -8.97
N ASP A 124 -14.87 -12.35 -7.76
CA ASP A 124 -14.78 -11.56 -6.54
C ASP A 124 -13.35 -11.10 -6.27
N TYR A 125 -12.36 -11.98 -6.45
CA TYR A 125 -10.95 -11.64 -6.31
C TYR A 125 -10.54 -10.52 -7.29
N ASN A 126 -10.91 -10.64 -8.56
CA ASN A 126 -10.59 -9.65 -9.58
C ASN A 126 -11.23 -8.28 -9.27
N THR A 127 -12.45 -8.30 -8.73
CA THR A 127 -13.15 -7.08 -8.29
C THR A 127 -12.39 -6.41 -7.15
N LEU A 128 -12.05 -7.15 -6.09
CA LEU A 128 -11.32 -6.62 -4.94
C LEU A 128 -9.93 -6.08 -5.32
N ASP A 129 -9.23 -6.77 -6.23
CA ASP A 129 -7.92 -6.34 -6.74
C ASP A 129 -8.02 -5.03 -7.55
N SER A 130 -9.10 -4.83 -8.31
CA SER A 130 -9.40 -3.57 -8.99
C SER A 130 -9.71 -2.42 -8.01
N GLU A 131 -10.53 -2.69 -6.99
CA GLU A 131 -10.86 -1.73 -5.93
C GLU A 131 -9.60 -1.30 -5.16
N LYS A 132 -8.72 -2.26 -4.83
CA LYS A 132 -7.44 -1.98 -4.18
C LYS A 132 -6.56 -1.05 -5.02
N ARG A 133 -6.44 -1.28 -6.33
CA ARG A 133 -5.67 -0.38 -7.24
C ARG A 133 -6.27 1.02 -7.30
N THR A 134 -7.60 1.11 -7.32
CA THR A 134 -8.31 2.39 -7.30
C THR A 134 -8.03 3.16 -6.01
N LEU A 135 -8.14 2.48 -4.86
CA LEU A 135 -7.87 3.09 -3.55
C LEU A 135 -6.41 3.55 -3.42
N GLN A 136 -5.46 2.77 -3.92
CA GLN A 136 -4.05 3.17 -3.96
C GLN A 136 -3.84 4.45 -4.78
N THR A 137 -4.45 4.52 -5.97
CA THR A 137 -4.36 5.73 -6.82
C THR A 137 -4.96 6.96 -6.14
N GLN A 138 -6.09 6.80 -5.44
CA GLN A 138 -6.71 7.88 -4.67
C GLN A 138 -5.85 8.31 -3.48
N TYR A 139 -5.23 7.36 -2.79
CA TYR A 139 -4.30 7.65 -1.70
C TYR A 139 -3.10 8.48 -2.20
N ASP A 140 -2.44 8.04 -3.28
CA ASP A 140 -1.29 8.73 -3.86
C ASP A 140 -1.68 10.15 -4.32
N THR A 141 -2.82 10.28 -5.00
CA THR A 141 -3.34 11.59 -5.44
C THR A 141 -3.62 12.52 -4.27
N ASN A 142 -4.22 12.02 -3.19
CA ASN A 142 -4.51 12.85 -2.01
C ASN A 142 -3.22 13.23 -1.27
N LEU A 143 -2.23 12.34 -1.25
CA LEU A 143 -0.92 12.63 -0.69
C LEU A 143 -0.24 13.75 -1.48
N ASP A 144 -0.23 13.71 -2.81
CA ASP A 144 0.33 14.76 -3.67
C ASP A 144 -0.37 16.11 -3.46
N ARG A 145 -1.71 16.11 -3.39
CA ARG A 145 -2.50 17.31 -3.11
C ARG A 145 -2.19 17.90 -1.74
N LEU A 146 -2.05 17.05 -0.72
CA LEU A 146 -1.65 17.49 0.62
C LEU A 146 -0.22 18.06 0.62
N GLY A 147 0.69 17.46 -0.16
CA GLY A 147 2.04 17.97 -0.35
C GLY A 147 2.03 19.38 -0.95
N SER A 148 1.30 19.57 -2.05
CA SER A 148 1.18 20.87 -2.72
C SER A 148 0.57 21.94 -1.80
N LEU A 149 -0.51 21.60 -1.08
CA LEU A 149 -1.12 22.51 -0.10
C LEU A 149 -0.16 22.85 1.04
N SER A 150 0.67 21.89 1.46
CA SER A 150 1.67 22.12 2.51
C SER A 150 2.72 23.12 2.06
N GLU A 151 3.18 23.00 0.82
CA GLU A 151 4.12 23.94 0.21
C GLU A 151 3.51 25.34 0.06
N ASP A 152 2.28 25.45 -0.44
CA ASP A 152 1.57 26.74 -0.56
C ASP A 152 1.46 27.47 0.78
N VAL A 153 1.13 26.76 1.86
CA VAL A 153 1.01 27.34 3.21
C VAL A 153 2.37 27.77 3.76
N LEU A 154 3.43 26.99 3.52
CA LEU A 154 4.78 27.34 3.96
C LEU A 154 5.33 28.55 3.18
N ASN A 155 5.10 28.60 1.87
CA ASN A 155 5.46 29.76 1.05
C ASN A 155 4.67 31.01 1.48
N PHE A 156 3.37 30.88 1.73
CA PHE A 156 2.58 32.00 2.28
C PHE A 156 3.12 32.47 3.63
N LYS A 157 3.54 31.53 4.50
CA LYS A 157 4.21 31.88 5.75
C LYS A 157 5.47 32.71 5.51
N GLU A 158 6.37 32.25 4.65
CA GLU A 158 7.62 32.95 4.33
C GLU A 158 7.37 34.37 3.82
N ILE A 159 6.41 34.53 2.89
CA ILE A 159 5.99 35.85 2.38
C ILE A 159 5.48 36.75 3.52
N THR A 160 4.57 36.24 4.34
CA THR A 160 3.99 37.04 5.46
C THR A 160 5.01 37.34 6.55
N ASP A 161 6.01 36.48 6.76
CA ASP A 161 7.11 36.73 7.69
C ASP A 161 8.05 37.82 7.15
N SER A 162 8.37 37.80 5.85
CA SER A 162 9.13 38.88 5.19
C SER A 162 8.38 40.22 5.24
N LEU A 163 7.04 40.22 5.21
CA LEU A 163 6.24 41.44 5.34
C LEU A 163 6.30 42.07 6.73
N ARG A 164 6.55 41.31 7.80
CA ARG A 164 6.34 41.79 9.17
C ARG A 164 7.54 41.75 10.10
N ASN A 165 8.61 41.05 9.71
CA ASN A 165 9.82 40.96 10.52
C ASN A 165 10.94 41.73 9.84
N LEU A 166 11.51 42.70 10.55
CA LEU A 166 12.54 43.61 10.04
C LEU A 166 13.70 42.87 9.38
N GLU A 167 14.32 41.93 10.10
CA GLU A 167 15.47 41.17 9.62
C GLU A 167 15.17 40.35 8.35
N ILE A 168 13.99 39.72 8.28
CA ILE A 168 13.58 38.89 7.13
C ILE A 168 13.19 39.77 5.94
N SER A 169 12.79 41.02 6.18
CA SER A 169 12.39 41.95 5.13
C SER A 169 13.57 42.45 4.29
N PHE A 170 14.80 42.48 4.83
CA PHE A 170 15.94 43.15 4.20
C PHE A 170 16.28 42.59 2.80
N GLU A 171 16.29 41.27 2.62
CA GLU A 171 16.51 40.65 1.30
C GLU A 171 15.46 41.12 0.27
N ARG A 172 14.21 41.34 0.71
CA ARG A 172 13.14 41.83 -0.17
C ARG A 172 13.24 43.32 -0.45
N VAL A 173 13.46 44.14 0.59
CA VAL A 173 13.29 45.60 0.51
C VAL A 173 14.60 46.35 0.21
N LEU A 174 15.74 45.69 0.35
CA LEU A 174 17.08 46.26 0.17
C LEU A 174 17.98 45.43 -0.76
N CYS A 175 17.42 44.58 -1.61
CA CYS A 175 18.20 44.01 -2.72
C CYS A 175 18.42 45.04 -3.84
N GLU A 176 19.46 44.85 -4.65
CA GLU A 176 19.82 45.71 -5.78
C GLU A 176 18.65 45.93 -6.73
N ALA A 177 17.92 44.86 -7.04
CA ALA A 177 16.76 44.93 -7.93
C ALA A 177 15.64 45.84 -7.42
N GLU A 178 15.49 45.99 -6.09
CA GLU A 178 14.50 46.88 -5.49
C GLU A 178 15.05 48.31 -5.36
N VAL A 179 16.29 48.46 -4.90
CA VAL A 179 16.96 49.76 -4.73
C VAL A 179 17.17 50.47 -6.08
N ASP A 180 17.39 49.73 -7.17
CA ASP A 180 17.53 50.32 -8.51
C ASP A 180 16.24 50.97 -9.03
N LYS A 181 15.07 50.59 -8.50
CA LYS A 181 13.79 51.17 -8.93
C LYS A 181 13.65 52.63 -8.52
N ILE A 182 14.30 53.03 -7.42
CA ILE A 182 14.29 54.41 -6.91
C ILE A 182 15.44 55.27 -7.48
N ALA A 183 16.27 54.71 -8.36
CA ALA A 183 17.48 55.33 -8.92
C ALA A 183 17.26 56.73 -9.49
N THR A 184 16.18 56.93 -10.25
CA THR A 184 15.91 58.20 -10.94
C THR A 184 15.71 59.33 -9.92
N ILE A 185 14.90 59.09 -8.89
CA ILE A 185 14.61 60.08 -7.85
C ILE A 185 15.90 60.43 -7.10
N VAL A 186 16.68 59.43 -6.68
CA VAL A 186 17.94 59.67 -5.96
C VAL A 186 18.92 60.47 -6.81
N THR A 187 19.02 60.16 -8.11
CA THR A 187 19.90 60.87 -9.05
C THR A 187 19.50 62.34 -9.21
N ASP A 188 18.20 62.63 -9.23
CA ASP A 188 17.69 64.00 -9.43
C ASP A 188 17.88 64.91 -8.22
N ILE A 189 17.82 64.35 -7.00
CA ILE A 189 17.86 65.14 -5.75
C ILE A 189 19.24 65.24 -5.10
N THR A 190 20.20 64.38 -5.49
CA THR A 190 21.51 64.32 -4.84
C THR A 190 22.61 65.04 -5.61
N ASP A 191 23.69 65.38 -4.90
CA ASP A 191 24.88 66.04 -5.43
C ASP A 191 26.07 65.05 -5.40
N PRO A 192 26.66 64.68 -6.55
CA PRO A 192 27.77 63.74 -6.61
C PRO A 192 29.03 64.23 -5.88
N ASP A 193 29.15 65.53 -5.61
CA ASP A 193 30.33 66.12 -4.96
C ASP A 193 30.11 66.41 -3.45
N SER A 194 28.92 66.15 -2.89
CA SER A 194 28.61 66.49 -1.50
C SER A 194 27.68 65.50 -0.79
N THR A 195 28.27 64.71 0.13
CA THR A 195 27.52 63.75 0.96
C THR A 195 26.55 64.43 1.91
N TRP A 196 26.97 65.48 2.63
CA TRP A 196 26.09 66.19 3.57
C TRP A 196 24.90 66.85 2.89
N THR A 197 25.12 67.47 1.71
CA THR A 197 24.01 68.03 0.92
C THR A 197 23.03 66.93 0.52
N SER A 198 23.55 65.80 0.04
CA SER A 198 22.75 64.68 -0.46
C SER A 198 21.97 63.97 0.65
N TYR A 199 22.58 63.73 1.81
CA TYR A 199 21.90 63.16 2.98
C TYR A 199 20.73 64.04 3.43
N TYR A 200 20.93 65.36 3.44
CA TYR A 200 19.86 66.28 3.79
C TYR A 200 18.77 66.37 2.72
N ALA A 201 19.15 66.34 1.43
CA ALA A 201 18.19 66.32 0.33
C ALA A 201 17.31 65.06 0.36
N ILE A 202 17.90 63.89 0.63
CA ILE A 202 17.17 62.62 0.81
C ILE A 202 16.21 62.73 1.99
N TYR A 203 16.69 63.15 3.16
CA TYR A 203 15.85 63.31 4.35
C TYR A 203 14.66 64.26 4.09
N ASN A 204 14.93 65.43 3.52
CA ASN A 204 13.89 66.42 3.22
C ASN A 204 12.90 65.89 2.18
N TYR A 205 13.38 65.21 1.13
CA TYR A 205 12.52 64.64 0.11
C TYR A 205 11.52 63.66 0.71
N VAL A 206 11.98 62.72 1.54
CA VAL A 206 11.09 61.78 2.22
C VAL A 206 10.12 62.52 3.15
N ASN A 207 10.61 63.51 3.91
CA ASN A 207 9.78 64.29 4.82
C ASN A 207 8.72 65.18 4.13
N GLU A 208 8.94 65.55 2.86
CA GLU A 208 8.02 66.40 2.08
C GLU A 208 7.05 65.60 1.21
N ASN A 209 7.40 64.35 0.88
CA ASN A 209 6.66 63.53 -0.11
C ASN A 209 6.12 62.21 0.45
N VAL A 210 6.40 61.85 1.71
CA VAL A 210 5.88 60.63 2.34
C VAL A 210 5.15 61.01 3.63
N ASP A 211 3.83 60.84 3.61
CA ASP A 211 2.98 61.07 4.77
C ASP A 211 3.03 59.87 5.73
N TYR A 212 3.06 60.16 7.04
CA TYR A 212 3.01 59.09 8.03
C TYR A 212 1.63 58.40 8.01
N ALA A 213 1.59 57.12 7.69
CA ALA A 213 0.37 56.32 7.64
C ALA A 213 0.59 54.94 8.27
N LYS A 214 -0.27 54.57 9.22
CA LYS A 214 -0.22 53.27 9.88
C LYS A 214 -0.60 52.14 8.92
N ASP A 215 0.03 50.98 9.12
CA ASP A 215 -0.21 49.80 8.30
C ASP A 215 -1.61 49.24 8.35
N ALA A 216 -1.96 48.61 7.22
CA ALA A 216 -3.11 47.73 7.13
C ALA A 216 -2.84 46.40 7.85
N GLU A 217 -3.90 45.80 8.36
CA GLU A 217 -3.82 44.51 9.00
C GLU A 217 -3.70 43.38 7.96
N ILE A 218 -2.67 42.54 8.06
CA ILE A 218 -2.49 41.34 7.24
C ILE A 218 -2.68 40.06 8.03
N VAL A 219 -3.11 39.01 7.33
CA VAL A 219 -3.17 37.65 7.86
C VAL A 219 -1.81 36.98 7.71
N CYS A 220 -1.33 36.34 8.78
CA CYS A 220 -0.05 35.62 8.81
C CYS A 220 -0.21 34.20 9.35
N ILE A 221 0.79 33.34 9.09
CA ILE A 221 0.88 32.00 9.68
C ILE A 221 1.80 32.04 10.90
N ASP A 222 1.22 31.87 12.09
CA ASP A 222 1.97 31.96 13.36
C ASP A 222 2.72 30.66 13.66
N SER A 223 2.04 29.53 13.49
CA SER A 223 2.58 28.22 13.84
C SER A 223 1.99 27.13 12.95
N TYR A 224 2.69 26.01 12.85
CA TYR A 224 2.23 24.86 12.08
C TYR A 224 2.80 23.56 12.64
N SER A 225 2.09 22.47 12.35
CA SER A 225 2.43 21.10 12.71
C SER A 225 2.54 20.28 11.44
N TYR A 226 3.43 19.29 11.44
CA TYR A 226 3.68 18.48 10.25
C TYR A 226 4.11 17.06 10.62
N VAL A 227 3.94 16.16 9.67
CA VAL A 227 4.56 14.84 9.65
C VAL A 227 5.51 14.74 8.46
N THR A 228 6.56 13.94 8.61
CA THR A 228 7.49 13.68 7.52
C THR A 228 7.19 12.33 6.90
N ILE A 229 6.90 12.32 5.60
CA ILE A 229 6.65 11.10 4.82
C ILE A 229 7.67 11.12 3.68
N GLN A 230 8.52 10.10 3.61
CA GLN A 230 9.57 9.95 2.58
C GLN A 230 10.50 11.18 2.43
N GLY A 231 10.72 11.94 3.52
CA GLY A 231 11.58 13.13 3.53
C GLY A 231 10.85 14.44 3.27
N SER A 232 9.61 14.41 2.77
CA SER A 232 8.78 15.60 2.55
C SER A 232 7.91 15.90 3.76
N ARG A 233 7.71 17.19 4.05
CA ARG A 233 6.87 17.67 5.15
C ARG A 233 5.43 17.84 4.67
N TYR A 234 4.50 17.17 5.36
CA TYR A 234 3.07 17.30 5.12
C TYR A 234 2.43 17.95 6.35
N LEU A 235 1.81 19.11 6.16
CA LEU A 235 1.16 19.84 7.24
C LEU A 235 -0.03 19.06 7.77
N THR A 236 -0.12 18.98 9.10
CA THR A 236 -1.27 18.38 9.82
C THR A 236 -2.17 19.44 10.45
N GLY A 237 -1.74 20.70 10.45
CA GLY A 237 -2.50 21.85 10.93
C GLY A 237 -1.62 23.08 11.06
N PHE A 238 -2.24 24.25 11.03
CA PHE A 238 -1.59 25.55 11.22
C PHE A 238 -2.53 26.52 11.92
N SER A 239 -1.96 27.56 12.53
CA SER A 239 -2.70 28.66 13.13
C SER A 239 -2.41 29.96 12.38
N THR A 240 -3.44 30.79 12.26
CA THR A 240 -3.35 32.11 11.64
C THR A 240 -3.46 33.20 12.69
N GLY A 241 -2.69 34.27 12.50
CA GLY A 241 -2.77 35.51 13.26
C GLY A 241 -3.02 36.70 12.36
N THR A 242 -3.02 37.89 12.95
CA THR A 242 -2.95 39.14 12.22
C THR A 242 -1.77 39.98 12.69
N SER A 243 -1.21 40.77 11.78
CA SER A 243 -0.12 41.71 12.05
C SER A 243 -0.43 43.07 11.43
N ARG A 244 -0.02 44.15 12.09
CA ARG A 244 -0.16 45.55 11.65
C ARG A 244 1.20 46.24 11.61
N ASN A 245 2.15 45.54 11.01
CA ASN A 245 3.54 45.97 10.87
C ASN A 245 3.99 45.45 9.49
N GLN A 246 3.65 46.17 8.45
CA GLN A 246 3.89 45.82 7.05
C GLN A 246 5.04 46.65 6.51
N ILE A 247 6.22 46.06 6.51
CA ILE A 247 7.41 46.70 5.96
C ILE A 247 7.25 46.81 4.44
N GLN A 248 7.19 48.03 3.92
CA GLN A 248 7.03 48.29 2.49
C GLN A 248 8.38 48.29 1.77
N THR A 249 8.33 48.15 0.44
CA THR A 249 9.52 48.36 -0.38
C THR A 249 9.69 49.85 -0.68
N PRO A 250 10.92 50.34 -0.93
CA PRO A 250 11.16 51.74 -1.30
C PRO A 250 10.32 52.23 -2.49
N GLU A 251 10.12 51.40 -3.53
CA GLU A 251 9.26 51.75 -4.66
C GLU A 251 7.81 51.96 -4.21
N TYR A 252 7.28 51.05 -3.38
CA TYR A 252 5.90 51.10 -2.92
C TYR A 252 5.65 52.33 -2.03
N THR A 253 6.55 52.62 -1.09
CA THR A 253 6.45 53.81 -0.23
C THR A 253 6.41 55.10 -1.06
N LEU A 254 7.17 55.17 -2.15
CA LEU A 254 7.18 56.31 -3.06
C LEU A 254 5.96 56.35 -4.00
N GLU A 255 5.46 55.21 -4.47
CA GLU A 255 4.27 55.14 -5.32
C GLU A 255 3.02 55.65 -4.60
N TYR A 256 2.89 55.30 -3.31
CA TYR A 256 1.72 55.65 -2.50
C TYR A 256 1.93 56.90 -1.65
N GLU A 257 3.15 57.45 -1.60
CA GLU A 257 3.49 58.66 -0.84
C GLU A 257 3.13 58.55 0.65
N GLN A 258 3.19 57.34 1.21
CA GLN A 258 2.84 57.08 2.60
C GLN A 258 3.57 55.86 3.17
N GLY A 259 3.78 55.87 4.49
CA GLY A 259 4.34 54.74 5.24
C GLY A 259 4.47 55.09 6.73
N ASP A 260 4.81 54.13 7.58
CA ASP A 260 5.11 54.43 8.98
C ASP A 260 6.63 54.48 9.25
N CYS A 261 7.08 54.20 10.48
CA CYS A 261 8.47 54.43 10.85
C CYS A 261 9.46 53.53 10.11
N ASP A 262 9.14 52.25 9.88
CA ASP A 262 10.03 51.35 9.16
C ASP A 262 10.10 51.69 7.68
N ASP A 263 8.97 52.01 7.05
CA ASP A 263 8.91 52.42 5.65
C ASP A 263 9.78 53.65 5.38
N HIS A 264 9.66 54.67 6.23
CA HIS A 264 10.45 55.89 6.16
C HIS A 264 11.95 55.62 6.29
N ALA A 265 12.34 54.83 7.30
CA ALA A 265 13.75 54.52 7.55
C ALA A 265 14.36 53.65 6.43
N ILE A 266 13.62 52.66 5.95
CA ILE A 266 14.06 51.78 4.86
C ILE A 266 14.21 52.56 3.56
N LEU A 267 13.28 53.45 3.24
CA LEU A 267 13.39 54.32 2.07
C LEU A 267 14.62 55.24 2.17
N ILE A 268 14.82 55.93 3.29
CA ILE A 268 16.01 56.78 3.50
C ILE A 268 17.30 55.95 3.35
N TYR A 269 17.35 54.77 3.97
CA TYR A 269 18.49 53.88 3.90
C TYR A 269 18.78 53.43 2.47
N ALA A 270 17.76 52.97 1.73
CA ALA A 270 17.87 52.57 0.33
C ALA A 270 18.38 53.73 -0.56
N MET A 271 17.85 54.93 -0.37
CA MET A 271 18.28 56.12 -1.11
C MET A 271 19.75 56.47 -0.83
N ILE A 272 20.19 56.37 0.42
CA ILE A 272 21.59 56.59 0.81
C ILE A 272 22.49 55.52 0.21
N LYS A 273 22.11 54.24 0.27
CA LYS A 273 22.86 53.14 -0.32
C LYS A 273 23.05 53.32 -1.82
N TYR A 274 21.97 53.62 -2.55
CA TYR A 274 22.05 53.90 -3.97
C TYR A 274 22.98 55.08 -4.26
N TYR A 275 22.82 56.20 -3.53
CA TYR A 275 23.66 57.38 -3.69
C TYR A 275 25.14 57.07 -3.47
N LEU A 276 25.48 56.43 -2.34
CA LEU A 276 26.87 56.14 -1.99
C LEU A 276 27.51 55.23 -3.04
N PHE A 277 26.83 54.15 -3.42
CA PHE A 277 27.39 53.14 -4.32
C PHE A 277 27.47 53.63 -5.77
N ASN A 278 26.38 54.20 -6.30
CA ASN A 278 26.23 54.48 -7.72
C ASN A 278 26.55 55.93 -8.14
N ILE A 279 26.44 56.89 -7.21
CA ILE A 279 26.62 58.32 -7.52
C ILE A 279 27.93 58.86 -6.94
N TYR A 280 28.13 58.71 -5.62
CA TYR A 280 29.33 59.22 -4.95
C TYR A 280 30.55 58.30 -5.13
N GLY A 281 30.33 57.00 -5.34
CA GLY A 281 31.39 56.02 -5.59
C GLY A 281 32.13 55.55 -4.33
N THR A 282 31.41 55.40 -3.21
CA THR A 282 31.91 54.87 -1.94
C THR A 282 30.94 53.83 -1.35
N ASN A 283 31.34 53.21 -0.25
CA ASN A 283 30.43 52.40 0.57
C ASN A 283 30.73 52.70 2.05
N TYR A 284 30.32 53.88 2.50
CA TYR A 284 30.47 54.24 3.90
C TYR A 284 29.51 53.41 4.75
N ARG A 285 29.94 53.11 5.99
CA ARG A 285 29.07 52.43 6.95
C ARG A 285 27.92 53.35 7.32
N ASP A 286 26.74 52.75 7.37
CA ASP A 286 25.46 53.31 7.78
C ASP A 286 24.62 52.15 8.32
N TYR A 287 23.68 52.48 9.21
CA TYR A 287 22.89 51.48 9.92
C TYR A 287 21.41 51.84 9.88
N ILE A 288 20.58 50.81 9.71
CA ILE A 288 19.20 50.86 10.16
C ILE A 288 19.23 50.68 11.67
N MET A 289 18.77 51.69 12.39
CA MET A 289 18.74 51.75 13.84
C MET A 289 17.33 51.43 14.32
N SER A 290 17.15 50.24 14.90
CA SER A 290 15.92 49.86 15.58
C SER A 290 16.01 50.26 17.05
N ILE A 291 14.93 50.83 17.58
CA ILE A 291 14.85 51.40 18.93
C ILE A 291 13.66 50.78 19.64
N GLU A 292 13.85 50.32 20.87
CA GLU A 292 12.78 49.94 21.78
C GLU A 292 12.70 50.94 22.94
N PHE A 293 11.49 51.37 23.27
CA PHE A 293 11.22 52.31 24.36
C PHE A 293 10.63 51.60 25.58
N SER A 294 10.80 52.24 26.75
CA SER A 294 10.27 51.75 28.03
C SER A 294 8.74 51.66 28.10
N ASP A 295 7.99 52.36 27.23
CA ASP A 295 6.54 52.25 27.10
C ASP A 295 6.08 51.02 26.29
N GLY A 296 7.03 50.27 25.73
CA GLY A 296 6.79 49.12 24.86
C GLY A 296 6.65 49.46 23.38
N GLY A 297 6.78 50.73 23.00
CA GLY A 297 6.86 51.18 21.62
C GLY A 297 8.19 50.82 20.96
N ALA A 298 8.18 50.79 19.64
CA ALA A 298 9.38 50.62 18.82
C ALA A 298 9.40 51.67 17.69
N HIS A 299 10.60 51.99 17.21
CA HIS A 299 10.79 52.96 16.12
C HIS A 299 12.04 52.62 15.31
N LEU A 300 12.07 53.08 14.06
CA LEU A 300 13.21 52.93 13.17
C LEU A 300 13.73 54.28 12.68
N ALA A 301 15.05 54.39 12.58
CA ALA A 301 15.75 55.54 12.02
C ALA A 301 17.03 55.11 11.30
N VAL A 302 17.68 56.02 10.57
CA VAL A 302 18.98 55.76 9.93
C VAL A 302 20.09 56.44 10.72
N LEU A 303 21.14 55.69 11.05
CA LEU A 303 22.33 56.18 11.74
C LEU A 303 23.55 56.13 10.82
N ILE A 304 24.25 57.26 10.73
CA ILE A 304 25.47 57.41 9.94
C ILE A 304 26.63 57.74 10.89
N PRO A 305 27.55 56.80 11.14
CA PRO A 305 28.76 57.07 11.92
C PRO A 305 29.68 58.03 11.18
N VAL A 306 30.38 58.89 11.93
CA VAL A 306 31.33 59.87 11.41
C VAL A 306 32.60 59.83 12.27
N VAL A 307 33.76 59.91 11.62
CA VAL A 307 35.07 59.89 12.30
C VAL A 307 35.21 60.90 13.43
N ASN A 308 36.12 60.61 14.38
CA ASN A 308 36.31 61.34 15.64
C ASN A 308 35.09 61.23 16.58
N GLY A 309 34.51 60.03 16.68
CA GLY A 309 33.44 59.73 17.63
C GLY A 309 32.19 60.58 17.41
N ASN A 310 31.84 60.89 16.16
CA ASN A 310 30.64 61.64 15.80
C ASN A 310 29.62 60.77 15.06
N MET A 311 28.39 61.24 14.97
CA MET A 311 27.33 60.58 14.21
C MET A 311 26.30 61.59 13.70
N CYS A 312 25.47 61.12 12.76
CA CYS A 312 24.26 61.77 12.28
C CYS A 312 23.10 60.76 12.29
N ILE A 313 21.94 61.19 12.73
CA ILE A 313 20.67 60.45 12.68
C ILE A 313 19.78 61.15 11.67
N LEU A 314 19.11 60.36 10.83
CA LEU A 314 18.05 60.78 9.93
C LEU A 314 16.78 59.99 10.27
N ASP A 315 15.73 60.69 10.64
CA ASP A 315 14.48 60.11 11.13
C ASP A 315 13.30 60.98 10.66
N SER A 316 12.81 60.74 9.44
CA SER A 316 11.71 61.53 8.88
C SER A 316 10.38 61.23 9.60
N ALA A 317 10.13 59.98 9.98
CA ALA A 317 8.93 59.60 10.72
C ALA A 317 8.84 60.30 12.09
N GLY A 318 9.98 60.46 12.77
CA GLY A 318 10.10 61.23 14.01
C GLY A 318 10.27 62.74 13.81
N ASN A 319 10.30 63.23 12.57
CA ASN A 319 10.63 64.63 12.24
C ASN A 319 11.95 65.10 12.89
N TYR A 320 12.96 64.23 12.90
CA TYR A 320 14.26 64.48 13.51
C TYR A 320 15.41 64.27 12.51
N TYR A 321 16.38 65.17 12.56
CA TYR A 321 17.69 64.94 11.97
C TYR A 321 18.76 65.65 12.78
N THR A 322 19.96 65.06 12.85
CA THR A 322 21.08 65.70 13.51
C THR A 322 21.42 67.02 12.82
N ASN A 323 21.23 68.12 13.54
CA ASN A 323 21.45 69.45 12.99
C ASN A 323 22.18 70.37 13.96
N ARG A 324 22.81 71.39 13.39
CA ARG A 324 23.37 72.54 14.11
C ARG A 324 22.75 73.81 13.53
N ARG A 325 21.84 74.42 14.29
CA ARG A 325 21.10 75.64 13.87
C ARG A 325 20.29 75.43 12.59
N GLY A 326 19.67 74.25 12.43
CA GLY A 326 18.81 73.93 11.28
C GLY A 326 19.56 73.51 10.01
N TYR A 327 20.87 73.29 10.09
CA TYR A 327 21.66 72.68 9.01
C TYR A 327 22.09 71.29 9.44
N ILE A 328 21.99 70.31 8.53
CA ILE A 328 22.48 68.96 8.76
C ILE A 328 23.92 68.99 9.28
N ALA A 329 24.22 68.15 10.26
CA ALA A 329 25.54 68.09 10.87
C ALA A 329 25.78 66.72 11.49
N SER A 330 27.00 66.51 11.97
CA SER A 330 27.29 65.49 12.97
C SER A 330 27.52 66.13 14.35
N LYS A 331 27.27 65.35 15.40
CA LYS A 331 27.63 65.65 16.79
C LYS A 331 28.29 64.44 17.43
N THR A 332 28.92 64.63 18.58
CA THR A 332 29.55 63.52 19.31
C THR A 332 28.50 62.48 19.66
N VAL A 333 28.86 61.20 19.53
CA VAL A 333 27.93 60.06 19.67
C VAL A 333 27.12 60.16 20.97
N SER A 334 27.80 60.37 22.11
CA SER A 334 27.14 60.55 23.40
C SER A 334 26.14 61.73 23.44
N ASN A 335 26.51 62.91 22.95
CA ASN A 335 25.60 64.07 22.97
C ASN A 335 24.40 63.86 22.05
N GLU A 336 24.61 63.23 20.90
CA GLU A 336 23.54 63.03 19.93
C GLU A 336 22.51 62.02 20.41
N PHE A 337 22.94 60.89 21.00
CA PHE A 337 21.98 59.91 21.55
C PHE A 337 21.14 60.48 22.68
N TYR A 338 21.71 61.24 23.62
CA TYR A 338 20.91 61.85 24.68
C TYR A 338 19.99 62.96 24.15
N THR A 339 20.42 63.72 23.12
CA THR A 339 19.53 64.67 22.44
C THR A 339 18.36 63.96 21.77
N TYR A 340 18.63 62.81 21.14
CA TYR A 340 17.63 62.00 20.46
C TYR A 340 16.68 61.32 21.44
N GLN A 341 17.16 60.84 22.59
CA GLN A 341 16.31 60.34 23.67
C GLN A 341 15.39 61.46 24.21
N ASP A 342 15.89 62.67 24.39
CA ASP A 342 15.07 63.80 24.84
C ASP A 342 13.97 64.15 23.83
N HIS A 343 14.26 64.03 22.53
CA HIS A 343 13.27 64.20 21.45
C HIS A 343 12.11 63.21 21.57
N TRP A 344 12.41 61.97 21.94
CA TRP A 344 11.44 60.89 22.14
C TRP A 344 10.93 60.74 23.58
N SER A 345 11.15 61.74 24.44
CA SER A 345 10.82 61.64 25.87
C SER A 345 9.35 61.34 26.21
N GLU A 346 8.42 61.62 25.29
CA GLU A 346 6.99 61.26 25.44
C GLU A 346 6.74 59.74 25.38
N ASN A 347 7.63 58.99 24.72
CA ASN A 347 7.61 57.52 24.64
C ASN A 347 8.42 56.85 25.77
N GLY A 348 9.00 57.65 26.67
CA GLY A 348 9.84 57.17 27.76
C GLY A 348 11.30 57.01 27.38
N GLU A 349 12.04 56.25 28.20
CA GLU A 349 13.48 56.04 27.99
C GLU A 349 13.74 55.03 26.87
N ILE A 350 14.82 55.22 26.11
CA ILE A 350 15.27 54.23 25.14
C ILE A 350 15.91 53.08 25.93
N THR A 351 15.32 51.89 25.83
CA THR A 351 15.76 50.72 26.60
C THR A 351 16.68 49.79 25.82
N ARG A 352 16.59 49.79 24.50
CA ARG A 352 17.41 48.96 23.62
C ARG A 352 17.56 49.61 22.25
N ILE A 353 18.75 49.47 21.67
CA ILE A 353 19.06 49.87 20.30
C ILE A 353 19.75 48.71 19.61
N GLN A 354 19.38 48.47 18.36
CA GLN A 354 20.03 47.51 17.48
C GLN A 354 20.47 48.21 16.20
N LEU A 355 21.73 47.99 15.78
CA LEU A 355 22.31 48.56 14.56
C LEU A 355 22.49 47.47 13.50
N TYR A 356 21.67 47.53 12.45
CA TYR A 356 21.74 46.62 11.32
C TYR A 356 22.49 47.27 10.17
N ARG A 357 23.58 46.64 9.72
CA ARG A 357 24.23 46.97 8.44
C ARG A 357 23.70 46.01 7.39
N VAL A 358 23.17 46.55 6.30
CA VAL A 358 22.69 45.76 5.16
C VAL A 358 23.66 45.94 3.99
N ASP A 359 24.10 44.81 3.44
CA ASP A 359 25.08 44.71 2.37
C ASP A 359 24.37 44.48 1.03
N MET A 360 24.77 45.24 0.00
CA MET A 360 24.33 45.07 -1.39
C MET A 360 25.21 44.02 -2.09
N PRO A 361 24.70 43.25 -3.06
CA PRO A 361 23.43 43.42 -3.76
C PRO A 361 22.25 42.62 -3.19
N ASP A 362 22.49 41.67 -2.29
CA ASP A 362 21.48 40.67 -1.93
C ASP A 362 20.55 41.11 -0.78
N GLY A 363 20.89 42.17 -0.04
CA GLY A 363 20.15 42.56 1.16
C GLY A 363 20.50 41.72 2.39
N ASP A 364 21.63 41.01 2.34
CA ASP A 364 22.22 40.32 3.50
C ASP A 364 22.53 41.33 4.60
N PHE A 365 22.32 40.96 5.85
CA PHE A 365 22.53 41.88 6.97
C PHE A 365 23.48 41.33 8.04
N THR A 366 24.09 42.26 8.77
CA THR A 366 24.85 42.01 10.00
C THR A 366 24.29 42.87 11.12
N LEU A 367 23.95 42.26 12.25
CA LEU A 367 23.68 42.98 13.49
C LEU A 367 25.01 43.35 14.14
N GLU A 368 25.36 44.62 14.06
CA GLU A 368 26.69 45.14 14.38
C GLU A 368 26.82 45.54 15.85
N ALA A 369 25.72 45.99 16.45
CA ALA A 369 25.64 46.28 17.88
C ALA A 369 24.20 46.11 18.38
N ASP A 370 24.06 45.68 19.63
CA ASP A 370 22.78 45.45 20.32
C ASP A 370 22.99 45.70 21.82
N GLY A 371 22.23 46.63 22.39
CA GLY A 371 22.32 46.95 23.82
C GLY A 371 21.64 48.26 24.19
N THR A 372 22.03 48.84 25.34
CA THR A 372 21.57 50.17 25.76
C THR A 372 22.27 51.28 24.98
N ILE A 373 21.85 52.54 25.18
CA ILE A 373 22.56 53.70 24.63
C ILE A 373 24.07 53.65 24.96
N GLU A 374 24.43 53.30 26.19
CA GLU A 374 25.83 53.22 26.62
C GLU A 374 26.63 52.13 25.90
N ASP A 375 26.01 50.99 25.62
CA ASP A 375 26.63 49.90 24.85
C ASP A 375 26.89 50.35 23.41
N ILE A 376 25.91 51.01 22.78
CA ILE A 376 26.04 51.53 21.41
C ILE A 376 27.04 52.68 21.33
N ILE A 377 27.06 53.59 22.30
CA ILE A 377 28.08 54.64 22.42
C ILE A 377 29.47 53.99 22.45
N SER A 378 29.66 53.00 23.32
CA SER A 378 30.94 52.32 23.48
C SER A 378 31.40 51.64 22.19
N TYR A 379 30.47 50.99 21.47
CA TYR A 379 30.75 50.39 20.16
C TYR A 379 31.17 51.47 19.14
N LEU A 380 30.36 52.51 18.94
CA LEU A 380 30.62 53.52 17.92
C LEU A 380 31.87 54.35 18.21
N GLU A 381 32.14 54.71 19.47
CA GLU A 381 33.39 55.39 19.84
C GLU A 381 34.59 54.47 19.61
N SER A 382 34.51 53.18 19.93
CA SER A 382 35.62 52.25 19.70
C SER A 382 35.96 52.00 18.23
N GLU A 383 34.95 51.99 17.37
CA GLU A 383 35.09 51.69 15.93
C GLU A 383 35.39 52.94 15.09
N PHE A 384 35.01 54.14 15.55
CA PHE A 384 35.04 55.38 14.77
C PHE A 384 35.71 56.58 15.47
N ASP A 385 36.38 56.40 16.60
CA ASP A 385 37.25 57.44 17.22
C ASP A 385 38.46 57.84 16.37
#